data_AF-A0A924WD30-F1
#
_entry.id   AF-A0A924WD30-F1
#
_cell.length_a   1.000
_cell.length_b   1.000
_cell.length_c   1.000
_cell.angle_alpha   90.00
_cell.angle_beta   90.00
_cell.angle_gamma   90.00
#
_symmetry.space_group_name_H-M   'P 1'
#
loop_
_entity.id
_entity.type
_entity.pdbx_description
1 polymer ?
#
loop_
_entity_poly.entity_id
_entity_poly.type
_entity_poly.pdbx_seq_one_letter_code
_entity_poly.pdbx_strand_id
1 'polypeptide(L)'
;MPLPKPLSDIKNELGDFVAASEPQNALKYLQDLLPNGSGKHTQATLIQSKLSNANQKYQTGQIKFDDQTVEIAQVAAAILDMANSLSESDFDWTPARPIAAIPKFVVIYNELDKPHFEMLQRQLSVLKRFNKIRYYDVYDIEAVDLVKSAKEEIADADYLLVLITPDLFNEKPIDWFAVVSHALGEGRRMIPLRIKNLGFEIPELEKLKSLPSMGNWVSDLPNKDSAYAEIVGELRKLLPK
;
A
#
# COMPACT_ATOMS: atom_id res chain seq x y z
N MET A 1 18.01 -6.39 -2.00
CA MET A 1 19.20 -7.27 -2.19
C MET A 1 19.49 -7.25 -3.67
N PRO A 2 20.76 -7.25 -4.11
CA PRO A 2 21.03 -7.34 -5.54
C PRO A 2 20.38 -8.61 -6.09
N LEU A 3 19.72 -8.47 -7.23
CA LEU A 3 19.12 -9.57 -7.97
C LEU A 3 20.15 -10.70 -8.18
N PRO A 4 19.83 -11.97 -7.84
CA PRO A 4 20.79 -13.07 -8.01
C PRO A 4 21.08 -13.38 -9.48
N LYS A 5 20.23 -12.91 -10.40
CA LYS A 5 20.38 -13.01 -11.85
C LYS A 5 19.49 -11.97 -12.56
N PRO A 6 19.68 -11.73 -13.87
CA PRO A 6 18.85 -10.80 -14.64
C PRO A 6 17.35 -11.07 -14.49
N LEU A 7 16.56 -9.98 -14.44
CA LEU A 7 15.10 -10.08 -14.31
C LEU A 7 14.46 -10.88 -15.45
N SER A 8 15.02 -10.81 -16.67
CA SER A 8 14.61 -11.64 -17.80
C SER A 8 14.67 -13.13 -17.48
N ASP A 9 15.73 -13.56 -16.80
CA ASP A 9 15.98 -14.97 -16.51
C ASP A 9 15.05 -15.47 -15.40
N ILE A 10 14.75 -14.60 -14.43
CA ILE A 10 13.73 -14.86 -13.40
C ILE A 10 12.35 -15.04 -14.05
N LYS A 11 11.97 -14.15 -14.98
CA LYS A 11 10.68 -14.25 -15.68
C LYS A 11 10.58 -15.54 -16.51
N ASN A 12 11.66 -15.91 -17.19
CA ASN A 12 11.72 -17.15 -17.97
C ASN A 12 11.57 -18.39 -17.08
N GLU A 13 12.29 -18.46 -15.96
CA GLU A 13 12.16 -19.60 -15.04
C GLU A 13 10.79 -19.71 -14.40
N LEU A 14 10.13 -18.59 -14.09
CA LEU A 14 8.74 -18.60 -13.64
C LEU A 14 7.79 -19.13 -14.73
N GLY A 15 8.04 -18.77 -15.99
CA GLY A 15 7.35 -19.36 -17.14
C GLY A 15 7.55 -20.87 -17.22
N ASP A 16 8.79 -21.34 -17.03
CA ASP A 16 9.13 -22.76 -17.09
C ASP A 16 8.46 -23.56 -15.96
N PHE A 17 8.44 -23.04 -14.73
CA PHE A 17 7.72 -23.69 -13.63
C PHE A 17 6.20 -23.79 -13.90
N VAL A 18 5.60 -22.75 -14.48
CA VAL A 18 4.18 -22.78 -14.84
C VAL A 18 3.92 -23.77 -15.99
N ALA A 19 4.79 -23.79 -17.01
CA ALA A 19 4.70 -24.73 -18.13
C ALA A 19 4.87 -26.19 -17.69
N ALA A 20 5.71 -26.45 -16.69
CA ALA A 20 5.88 -27.75 -16.06
C ALA A 20 4.72 -28.17 -15.14
N SER A 21 3.68 -27.33 -15.00
CA SER A 21 2.57 -27.53 -14.05
C SER A 21 3.03 -27.61 -12.59
N GLU A 22 4.05 -26.84 -12.23
CA GLU A 22 4.63 -26.76 -10.87
C GLU A 22 4.39 -25.38 -10.21
N PRO A 23 3.14 -24.93 -10.02
CA PRO A 23 2.85 -23.60 -9.48
C PRO A 23 3.35 -23.42 -8.03
N GLN A 24 3.51 -24.50 -7.27
CA GLN A 24 4.12 -24.44 -5.93
C GLN A 24 5.60 -24.04 -5.98
N ASN A 25 6.35 -24.57 -6.94
CA ASN A 25 7.77 -24.26 -7.11
C ASN A 25 7.94 -22.82 -7.59
N ALA A 26 7.11 -22.36 -8.54
CA ALA A 26 7.09 -20.97 -8.99
C ALA A 26 6.85 -19.98 -7.83
N LEU A 27 5.88 -20.27 -6.96
CA LEU A 27 5.54 -19.40 -5.84
C LEU A 27 6.61 -19.39 -4.76
N LYS A 28 7.18 -20.56 -4.45
CA LYS A 28 8.30 -20.66 -3.51
C LYS A 28 9.51 -19.89 -4.04
N TYR A 29 9.80 -20.04 -5.33
CA TYR A 29 10.88 -19.32 -5.99
C TYR A 29 10.68 -17.79 -5.92
N LEU A 30 9.46 -17.30 -6.18
CA LEU A 30 9.09 -15.89 -5.98
C LEU A 30 9.29 -15.44 -4.54
N GLN A 31 8.84 -16.21 -3.55
CA GLN A 31 8.95 -15.86 -2.14
C GLN A 31 10.41 -15.82 -1.65
N ASP A 32 11.24 -16.73 -2.12
CA ASP A 32 12.66 -16.78 -1.75
C ASP A 32 13.45 -15.59 -2.34
N LEU A 33 13.03 -15.09 -3.50
CA LEU A 33 13.64 -13.93 -4.16
C LEU A 33 13.09 -12.60 -3.65
N LEU A 34 11.79 -12.55 -3.36
CA LEU A 34 11.12 -11.31 -2.99
C LEU A 34 11.34 -11.01 -1.50
N PRO A 35 11.60 -9.75 -1.15
CA PRO A 35 11.76 -9.38 0.24
C PRO A 35 10.52 -9.68 1.08
N ASN A 36 10.72 -10.29 2.24
CA ASN A 36 9.66 -10.54 3.22
C ASN A 36 8.90 -9.24 3.54
N GLY A 37 7.58 -9.25 3.34
CA GLY A 37 6.71 -8.10 3.59
C GLY A 37 6.61 -7.07 2.46
N SER A 38 7.31 -7.26 1.33
CA SER A 38 7.03 -6.48 0.12
C SER A 38 5.61 -6.73 -0.39
N GLY A 39 5.05 -5.78 -1.15
CA GLY A 39 3.73 -5.94 -1.77
C GLY A 39 3.68 -7.17 -2.66
N LYS A 40 4.73 -7.38 -3.47
CA LYS A 40 4.87 -8.56 -4.33
C LYS A 40 4.99 -9.85 -3.51
N HIS A 41 5.80 -9.88 -2.44
CA HIS A 41 5.85 -11.06 -1.56
C HIS A 41 4.47 -11.39 -0.98
N THR A 42 3.72 -10.37 -0.55
CA THR A 42 2.35 -10.53 -0.04
C THR A 42 1.40 -11.09 -1.11
N GLN A 43 1.50 -10.60 -2.35
CA GLN A 43 0.73 -11.14 -3.48
C GLN A 43 1.07 -12.62 -3.74
N ALA A 44 2.36 -12.99 -3.73
CA ALA A 44 2.78 -14.38 -3.88
C ALA A 44 2.20 -15.27 -2.75
N THR A 45 2.20 -14.81 -1.50
CA THR A 45 1.58 -15.53 -0.37
C THR A 45 0.07 -15.72 -0.55
N LEU A 46 -0.66 -14.72 -1.08
CA LEU A 46 -2.09 -14.83 -1.36
C LEU A 46 -2.37 -15.86 -2.46
N ILE A 47 -1.57 -15.86 -3.53
CA ILE A 47 -1.70 -16.84 -4.61
C ILE A 47 -1.41 -18.25 -4.09
N GLN A 48 -0.40 -18.41 -3.22
CA GLN A 48 -0.10 -19.69 -2.58
C GLN A 48 -1.24 -20.20 -1.69
N SER A 49 -1.91 -19.30 -0.96
CA SER A 49 -3.09 -19.65 -0.16
C SER A 49 -4.25 -20.13 -1.04
N LYS A 50 -4.48 -19.50 -2.20
CA LYS A 50 -5.47 -19.97 -3.19
C LYS A 50 -5.15 -21.38 -3.69
N LEU A 51 -3.88 -21.64 -4.03
CA LEU A 51 -3.43 -22.96 -4.48
C LEU A 51 -3.60 -24.04 -3.41
N SER A 52 -3.23 -23.76 -2.17
CA SER A 52 -3.41 -24.68 -1.04
C SER A 52 -4.89 -24.97 -0.78
N ASN A 53 -5.75 -23.95 -0.85
CA ASN A 53 -7.19 -24.11 -0.71
C ASN A 53 -7.78 -24.98 -1.82
N ALA A 54 -7.39 -24.78 -3.09
CA ALA A 54 -7.85 -25.60 -4.20
C ALA A 54 -7.50 -27.08 -4.00
N ASN A 55 -6.26 -27.36 -3.58
CA ASN A 55 -5.81 -28.71 -3.29
C ASN A 55 -6.53 -29.32 -2.09
N GLN A 56 -6.76 -28.56 -1.03
CA GLN A 56 -7.49 -29.02 0.15
C GLN A 56 -8.96 -29.33 -0.19
N LYS A 57 -9.65 -28.48 -0.95
CA LYS A 57 -11.03 -28.72 -1.39
C LYS A 57 -11.12 -30.01 -2.21
N TYR A 58 -10.16 -30.26 -3.08
CA TYR A 58 -10.11 -31.51 -3.85
C TYR A 58 -9.88 -32.72 -2.95
N GLN A 59 -8.88 -32.65 -2.05
CA GLN A 59 -8.58 -33.74 -1.10
C GLN A 59 -9.74 -34.07 -0.17
N THR A 60 -10.51 -33.05 0.22
CA THR A 60 -11.70 -33.20 1.07
C THR A 60 -12.97 -33.57 0.30
N GLY A 61 -12.89 -33.71 -1.03
CA GLY A 61 -14.02 -34.06 -1.89
C GLY A 61 -15.06 -32.95 -2.08
N GLN A 62 -14.72 -31.70 -1.71
CA GLN A 62 -15.60 -30.54 -1.86
C GLN A 62 -15.72 -30.07 -3.32
N ILE A 63 -14.73 -30.35 -4.14
CA ILE A 63 -14.72 -30.03 -5.58
C ILE A 63 -14.26 -31.25 -6.40
N LYS A 64 -14.64 -31.30 -7.67
CA LYS A 64 -14.23 -32.35 -8.60
C LYS A 64 -12.86 -32.04 -9.21
N PHE A 65 -12.27 -33.04 -9.87
CA PHE A 65 -10.99 -32.89 -10.56
C PHE A 65 -11.01 -31.79 -11.64
N ASP A 66 -12.10 -31.70 -12.40
CA ASP A 66 -12.24 -30.67 -13.43
C ASP A 66 -12.26 -29.26 -12.81
N ASP A 67 -12.96 -29.09 -11.70
CA ASP A 67 -13.01 -27.82 -10.95
C ASP A 67 -11.65 -27.47 -10.36
N GLN A 68 -10.92 -28.46 -9.82
CA GLN A 68 -9.56 -28.27 -9.33
C GLN A 68 -8.61 -27.83 -10.47
N THR A 69 -8.76 -28.41 -11.65
CA THR A 69 -7.94 -28.07 -12.82
C THR A 69 -8.16 -26.60 -13.22
N VAL A 70 -9.41 -26.12 -13.16
CA VAL A 70 -9.74 -24.71 -13.41
C VAL A 70 -9.14 -23.80 -12.34
N GLU A 71 -9.26 -24.12 -11.05
CA GLU A 71 -8.67 -23.33 -9.97
C GLU A 71 -7.13 -23.28 -10.09
N ILE A 72 -6.48 -24.38 -10.46
CA ILE A 72 -5.02 -24.42 -10.70
C ILE A 72 -4.63 -23.59 -11.92
N ALA A 73 -5.40 -23.64 -13.01
CA ALA A 73 -5.14 -22.82 -14.20
C ALA A 73 -5.26 -21.31 -13.89
N GLN A 74 -6.21 -20.91 -13.05
CA GLN A 74 -6.33 -19.51 -12.58
C GLN A 74 -5.14 -19.09 -11.73
N VAL A 75 -4.63 -19.98 -10.87
CA VAL A 75 -3.39 -19.73 -10.11
C VAL A 75 -2.21 -19.56 -11.05
N ALA A 76 -2.05 -20.42 -12.05
CA ALA A 76 -1.00 -20.34 -13.06
C ALA A 76 -1.03 -18.99 -13.81
N ALA A 77 -2.22 -18.55 -14.24
CA ALA A 77 -2.39 -17.24 -14.87
C ALA A 77 -1.97 -16.10 -13.95
N ALA A 78 -2.39 -16.12 -12.67
CA ALA A 78 -2.02 -15.10 -11.70
C ALA A 78 -0.51 -15.05 -11.44
N ILE A 79 0.19 -16.19 -11.46
CA ILE A 79 1.66 -16.25 -11.36
C ILE A 79 2.31 -15.59 -12.56
N LEU A 80 1.82 -15.86 -13.78
CA LEU A 80 2.36 -15.25 -15.00
C LEU A 80 2.11 -13.75 -15.06
N ASP A 81 0.92 -13.28 -14.68
CA ASP A 81 0.60 -11.85 -14.58
C ASP A 81 1.52 -11.17 -13.57
N MET A 82 1.73 -11.81 -12.42
CA MET A 82 2.67 -11.34 -11.42
C MET A 82 4.08 -11.27 -11.99
N ALA A 83 4.58 -12.32 -12.65
CA ALA A 83 5.90 -12.37 -13.26
C ALA A 83 6.10 -11.26 -14.31
N ASN A 84 5.10 -11.02 -15.15
CA ASN A 84 5.12 -9.96 -16.15
C ASN A 84 5.20 -8.57 -15.52
N SER A 85 4.48 -8.36 -14.42
CA SER A 85 4.46 -7.10 -13.66
C SER A 85 5.66 -6.88 -12.72
N LEU A 86 6.62 -7.81 -12.66
CA LEU A 86 7.86 -7.62 -11.89
C LEU A 86 8.76 -6.58 -12.55
N SER A 87 9.37 -5.77 -11.69
CA SER A 87 10.35 -4.74 -11.96
C SER A 87 11.59 -4.95 -11.07
N GLU A 88 12.73 -4.35 -11.42
CA GLU A 88 13.95 -4.48 -10.60
C GLU A 88 13.76 -3.91 -9.19
N SER A 89 12.98 -2.84 -9.04
CA SER A 89 12.64 -2.22 -7.76
C SER A 89 11.90 -3.15 -6.80
N ASP A 90 11.23 -4.21 -7.29
CA ASP A 90 10.52 -5.16 -6.44
C ASP A 90 11.47 -6.04 -5.59
N PHE A 91 12.75 -6.11 -5.97
CA PHE A 91 13.79 -6.90 -5.32
C PHE A 91 14.71 -6.05 -4.44
N ASP A 92 14.65 -4.73 -4.63
CA ASP A 92 15.37 -3.75 -3.84
C ASP A 92 14.62 -3.42 -2.55
N TRP A 93 14.70 -4.37 -1.60
CA TRP A 93 14.40 -4.05 -0.21
C TRP A 93 15.42 -3.04 0.31
N THR A 94 15.00 -1.79 0.40
CA THR A 94 15.54 -0.90 1.42
C THR A 94 14.70 -1.10 2.67
N PRO A 95 15.29 -1.48 3.83
CA PRO A 95 14.56 -1.40 5.09
C PRO A 95 13.99 0.01 5.20
N ALA A 96 12.72 0.11 5.59
CA ALA A 96 12.00 1.39 5.68
C ALA A 96 12.93 2.43 6.31
N ARG A 97 13.20 3.52 5.56
CA ARG A 97 14.24 4.51 5.90
C ARG A 97 14.20 4.82 7.39
N PRO A 98 15.35 4.90 8.08
CA PRO A 98 15.37 5.35 9.46
C PRO A 98 14.67 6.71 9.53
N ILE A 99 13.74 6.85 10.48
CA ILE A 99 12.93 8.06 10.60
C ILE A 99 13.88 9.24 10.83
N ALA A 100 13.79 10.26 9.98
CA ALA A 100 14.61 11.45 10.15
C ALA A 100 14.33 12.12 11.51
N ALA A 101 15.34 12.81 12.07
CA ALA A 101 15.19 13.55 13.34
C ALA A 101 14.01 14.55 13.31
N ILE A 102 13.70 15.08 12.12
CA ILE A 102 12.49 15.84 11.84
C ILE A 102 11.74 15.12 10.70
N PRO A 103 10.74 14.28 11.04
CA PRO A 103 10.08 13.43 10.06
C PRO A 103 9.33 14.24 9.01
N LYS A 104 9.38 13.76 7.77
CA LYS A 104 8.65 14.30 6.62
C LYS A 104 7.37 13.48 6.39
N PHE A 105 6.23 14.16 6.50
CA PHE A 105 4.91 13.60 6.20
C PHE A 105 4.45 14.08 4.82
N VAL A 106 4.08 13.17 3.92
CA VAL A 106 3.37 13.57 2.70
C VAL A 106 1.90 13.31 2.89
N VAL A 107 1.05 14.30 2.60
CA VAL A 107 -0.39 14.19 2.76
C VAL A 107 -1.05 14.04 1.41
N ILE A 108 -1.69 12.88 1.20
CA ILE A 108 -2.31 12.48 -0.06
C ILE A 108 -3.84 12.51 0.11
N TYR A 109 -4.53 13.20 -0.79
CA TYR A 109 -5.98 13.37 -0.77
C TYR A 109 -6.50 13.77 -2.16
N ASN A 110 -7.82 13.70 -2.39
CA ASN A 110 -8.45 14.25 -3.59
C ASN A 110 -8.67 15.77 -3.43
N GLU A 111 -8.60 16.56 -4.51
CA GLU A 111 -8.77 18.03 -4.46
C GLU A 111 -10.08 18.45 -3.75
N LEU A 112 -11.15 17.67 -3.92
CA LEU A 112 -12.45 17.90 -3.28
C LEU A 112 -12.40 17.78 -1.74
N ASP A 113 -11.40 17.09 -1.20
CA ASP A 113 -11.19 16.92 0.23
C ASP A 113 -10.21 17.94 0.83
N LYS A 114 -9.80 18.94 0.06
CA LYS A 114 -8.98 20.05 0.56
C LYS A 114 -9.51 20.68 1.86
N PRO A 115 -10.84 20.87 2.07
CA PRO A 115 -11.34 21.38 3.34
C PRO A 115 -10.98 20.49 4.55
N HIS A 116 -10.90 19.17 4.36
CA HIS A 116 -10.49 18.23 5.41
C HIS A 116 -8.99 18.32 5.68
N PHE A 117 -8.20 18.46 4.62
CA PHE A 117 -6.78 18.71 4.75
C PHE A 117 -6.50 20.02 5.50
N GLU A 118 -7.21 21.12 5.20
CA GLU A 118 -7.04 22.40 5.89
C GLU A 118 -7.31 22.29 7.40
N MET A 119 -8.31 21.50 7.82
CA MET A 119 -8.55 21.23 9.24
C MET A 119 -7.37 20.48 9.89
N LEU A 120 -6.87 19.44 9.23
CA LEU A 120 -5.68 18.72 9.69
C LEU A 120 -4.46 19.65 9.73
N GLN A 121 -4.28 20.49 8.72
CA GLN A 121 -3.19 21.45 8.59
C GLN A 121 -3.16 22.43 9.75
N ARG A 122 -4.32 22.93 10.20
CA ARG A 122 -4.42 23.80 11.40
C ARG A 122 -3.83 23.12 12.63
N GLN A 123 -4.13 21.85 12.85
CA GLN A 123 -3.61 21.09 14.00
C GLN A 123 -2.12 20.74 13.82
N LEU A 124 -1.69 20.38 12.61
CA LEU A 124 -0.28 20.11 12.29
C LEU A 124 0.60 21.36 12.32
N SER A 125 0.03 22.55 12.14
CA SER A 125 0.76 23.83 12.12
C SER A 125 1.54 24.07 13.42
N VAL A 126 0.99 23.60 14.54
CA VAL A 126 1.65 23.68 15.86
C VAL A 126 2.93 22.86 15.83
N LEU A 127 2.88 21.61 15.37
CA LEU A 127 4.05 20.73 15.29
C LEU A 127 5.10 21.24 14.28
N LYS A 128 4.64 21.77 13.14
CA LYS A 128 5.52 22.39 12.13
C LYS A 128 6.23 23.62 12.70
N ARG A 129 5.53 24.49 13.43
CA ARG A 129 6.10 25.69 14.06
C ARG A 129 7.20 25.37 15.08
N PHE A 130 7.08 24.24 15.78
CA PHE A 130 8.11 23.78 16.73
C PHE A 130 9.20 22.90 16.07
N ASN A 131 9.29 22.87 14.73
CA ASN A 131 10.22 22.05 13.96
C ASN A 131 10.20 20.56 14.36
N LYS A 132 9.04 20.06 14.79
CA LYS A 132 8.86 18.65 15.15
C LYS A 132 8.55 17.78 13.95
N ILE A 133 7.97 18.37 12.91
CA ILE A 133 7.63 17.70 11.66
C ILE A 133 7.85 18.63 10.47
N ARG A 134 8.02 18.04 9.30
CA ARG A 134 7.79 18.68 8.01
C ARG A 134 6.61 17.98 7.35
N TYR A 135 5.80 18.71 6.60
CA TYR A 135 4.81 18.06 5.74
C TYR A 135 4.76 18.71 4.36
N TYR A 136 4.42 17.89 3.37
CA TYR A 136 4.21 18.26 1.98
C TYR A 136 2.75 17.96 1.60
N ASP A 137 2.14 18.91 0.88
CA ASP A 137 0.79 18.81 0.32
C ASP A 137 0.91 18.34 -1.14
N VAL A 138 0.21 17.28 -1.53
CA VAL A 138 0.24 16.81 -2.92
C VAL A 138 -0.30 17.82 -3.95
N TYR A 139 -1.05 18.83 -3.51
CA TYR A 139 -1.49 19.96 -4.32
C TYR A 139 -0.67 21.23 -4.08
N ASP A 140 0.61 21.10 -3.71
CA ASP A 140 1.49 22.25 -3.55
C ASP A 140 1.54 23.08 -4.85
N ILE A 141 1.26 24.37 -4.71
CA ILE A 141 0.92 25.30 -5.79
C ILE A 141 2.16 25.68 -6.63
N GLU A 142 3.35 25.34 -6.13
CA GLU A 142 4.63 25.65 -6.76
C GLU A 142 5.11 24.57 -7.75
N ALA A 143 4.44 23.41 -7.82
CA ALA A 143 4.84 22.30 -8.68
C ALA A 143 4.33 22.45 -10.14
N VAL A 144 5.24 22.33 -11.11
CA VAL A 144 4.93 22.36 -12.56
C VAL A 144 4.24 21.07 -13.03
N ASP A 145 4.63 19.93 -12.44
CA ASP A 145 3.99 18.62 -12.62
C ASP A 145 3.69 18.05 -11.24
N LEU A 146 2.41 18.12 -10.85
CA LEU A 146 1.92 17.70 -9.54
C LEU A 146 2.21 16.22 -9.26
N VAL A 147 1.95 15.35 -10.23
CA VAL A 147 2.08 13.89 -10.03
C VAL A 147 3.55 13.51 -9.90
N LYS A 148 4.40 14.05 -10.76
CA LYS A 148 5.83 13.79 -10.70
C LYS A 148 6.44 14.30 -9.38
N SER A 149 6.13 15.54 -9.00
CA SER A 149 6.65 16.15 -7.76
C SER A 149 6.15 15.38 -6.53
N ALA A 150 4.87 14.99 -6.50
CA ALA A 150 4.32 14.18 -5.44
C ALA A 150 5.02 12.81 -5.34
N LYS A 151 5.35 12.15 -6.46
CA LYS A 151 6.10 10.88 -6.44
C LYS A 151 7.51 11.03 -5.86
N GLU A 152 8.21 12.10 -6.22
CA GLU A 152 9.54 12.42 -5.66
C GLU A 152 9.45 12.67 -4.15
N GLU A 153 8.44 13.41 -3.72
CA GLU A 153 8.20 13.71 -2.31
C GLU A 153 7.78 12.47 -1.51
N ILE A 154 6.92 11.62 -2.07
CA ILE A 154 6.53 10.31 -1.51
C ILE A 154 7.76 9.42 -1.36
N ALA A 155 8.66 9.42 -2.34
CA ALA A 155 9.88 8.63 -2.29
C ALA A 155 10.83 9.08 -1.17
N ASP A 156 10.79 10.37 -0.81
CA ASP A 156 11.60 10.96 0.27
C ASP A 156 10.90 10.98 1.64
N ALA A 157 9.60 10.69 1.70
CA ALA A 157 8.80 10.78 2.93
C ALA A 157 9.15 9.70 3.96
N ASP A 158 9.09 10.07 5.24
CA ASP A 158 9.15 9.13 6.37
C ASP A 158 7.78 8.46 6.62
N TYR A 159 6.70 9.20 6.38
CA TYR A 159 5.32 8.78 6.55
C TYR A 159 4.41 9.33 5.46
N LEU A 160 3.45 8.52 5.01
CA LEU A 160 2.38 8.92 4.11
C LEU A 160 1.06 9.01 4.88
N LEU A 161 0.46 10.19 4.93
CA LEU A 161 -0.87 10.40 5.49
C LEU A 161 -1.89 10.38 4.34
N VAL A 162 -2.83 9.43 4.36
CA VAL A 162 -3.80 9.28 3.27
C VAL A 162 -5.19 9.59 3.79
N LEU A 163 -5.85 10.61 3.25
CA LEU A 163 -7.22 10.96 3.64
C LEU A 163 -8.18 9.98 2.94
N ILE A 164 -8.81 9.12 3.74
CA ILE A 164 -9.78 8.13 3.27
C ILE A 164 -11.16 8.77 3.22
N THR A 165 -11.64 8.97 2.01
CA THR A 165 -12.93 9.56 1.63
C THR A 165 -13.45 8.86 0.37
N PRO A 166 -14.75 8.97 0.04
CA PRO A 166 -15.26 8.46 -1.23
C PRO A 166 -14.53 9.07 -2.44
N ASP A 167 -14.15 10.33 -2.32
CA ASP A 167 -13.54 11.11 -3.39
C ASP A 167 -12.09 10.68 -3.70
N LEU A 168 -11.39 10.00 -2.76
CA LEU A 168 -10.06 9.44 -3.00
C LEU A 168 -10.04 8.42 -4.15
N PHE A 169 -11.15 7.69 -4.32
CA PHE A 169 -11.30 6.65 -5.36
C PHE A 169 -11.69 7.21 -6.72
N ASN A 170 -11.91 8.52 -6.82
CA ASN A 170 -12.21 9.15 -8.10
C ASN A 170 -10.93 9.27 -8.94
N GLU A 171 -10.96 8.73 -10.15
CA GLU A 171 -9.82 8.74 -11.09
C GLU A 171 -9.54 10.14 -11.69
N LYS A 172 -10.40 11.14 -11.42
CA LYS A 172 -10.32 12.48 -12.02
C LYS A 172 -10.23 13.58 -10.95
N PRO A 173 -9.40 14.62 -11.17
CA PRO A 173 -8.50 14.82 -12.31
C PRO A 173 -7.21 13.97 -12.26
N ILE A 174 -6.83 13.47 -11.07
CA ILE A 174 -5.65 12.63 -10.84
C ILE A 174 -6.07 11.42 -10.00
N ASP A 175 -5.67 10.23 -10.41
CA ASP A 175 -5.89 8.99 -9.66
C ASP A 175 -4.87 8.86 -8.50
N TRP A 176 -5.20 9.48 -7.37
CA TRP A 176 -4.40 9.37 -6.15
C TRP A 176 -4.47 7.98 -5.52
N PHE A 177 -5.53 7.21 -5.75
CA PHE A 177 -5.65 5.85 -5.23
C PHE A 177 -4.62 4.92 -5.87
N ALA A 178 -4.37 5.04 -7.18
CA ALA A 178 -3.28 4.31 -7.84
C ALA A 178 -1.91 4.68 -7.26
N VAL A 179 -1.66 5.96 -6.95
CA VAL A 179 -0.41 6.40 -6.32
C VAL A 179 -0.24 5.81 -4.91
N VAL A 180 -1.31 5.82 -4.11
CA VAL A 180 -1.35 5.21 -2.77
C VAL A 180 -1.10 3.70 -2.87
N SER A 181 -1.78 3.01 -3.79
CA SER A 181 -1.62 1.57 -4.00
C SER A 181 -0.20 1.19 -4.40
N HIS A 182 0.43 1.99 -5.26
CA HIS A 182 1.84 1.80 -5.63
C HIS A 182 2.77 1.97 -4.41
N ALA A 183 2.60 3.06 -3.66
CA ALA A 183 3.40 3.33 -2.46
C ALA A 183 3.22 2.25 -1.37
N LEU A 184 2.01 1.72 -1.23
CA LEU A 184 1.73 0.58 -0.35
C LEU A 184 2.46 -0.68 -0.83
N GLY A 185 2.46 -0.93 -2.13
CA GLY A 185 3.21 -2.04 -2.76
C GLY A 185 4.72 -1.97 -2.51
N GLU A 186 5.28 -0.75 -2.49
CA GLU A 186 6.68 -0.47 -2.12
C GLU A 186 6.97 -0.63 -0.61
N GLY A 187 5.97 -0.93 0.22
CA GLY A 187 6.14 -1.06 1.67
C GLY A 187 6.38 0.27 2.39
N ARG A 188 5.92 1.40 1.82
CA ARG A 188 6.02 2.72 2.46
C ARG A 188 5.20 2.75 3.76
N ARG A 189 5.70 3.49 4.76
CA ARG A 189 4.99 3.69 6.04
C ARG A 189 3.78 4.59 5.82
N MET A 190 2.61 3.97 5.70
CA MET A 190 1.36 4.66 5.45
C MET A 190 0.45 4.66 6.68
N ILE A 191 -0.24 5.78 6.89
CA ILE A 191 -1.21 5.99 7.95
C ILE A 191 -2.52 6.46 7.31
N PRO A 192 -3.50 5.56 7.15
CA PRO A 192 -4.82 5.93 6.66
C PRO A 192 -5.55 6.79 7.69
N LEU A 193 -6.09 7.93 7.25
CA LEU A 193 -6.93 8.83 8.04
C LEU A 193 -8.39 8.65 7.61
N ARG A 194 -9.22 8.05 8.45
CA ARG A 194 -10.64 7.78 8.20
C ARG A 194 -11.46 9.07 8.28
N ILE A 195 -11.55 9.83 7.19
CA ILE A 195 -12.19 11.15 7.19
C ILE A 195 -13.70 11.05 6.95
N LYS A 196 -14.13 10.46 5.83
CA LYS A 196 -15.55 10.29 5.47
C LYS A 196 -15.87 8.81 5.35
N ASN A 197 -16.94 8.38 6.02
CA ASN A 197 -17.40 7.00 5.97
C ASN A 197 -17.74 6.57 4.54
N LEU A 198 -17.17 5.44 4.12
CA LEU A 198 -17.36 4.86 2.79
C LEU A 198 -18.57 3.92 2.72
N GLY A 199 -19.03 3.41 3.85
CA GLY A 199 -20.05 2.36 3.91
C GLY A 199 -19.56 0.97 3.48
N PHE A 200 -18.26 0.81 3.18
CA PHE A 200 -17.62 -0.47 2.87
C PHE A 200 -16.16 -0.49 3.35
N GLU A 201 -15.60 -1.70 3.49
CA GLU A 201 -14.22 -1.94 3.94
C GLU A 201 -13.24 -1.95 2.75
N ILE A 202 -11.98 -1.55 3.01
CA ILE A 202 -10.89 -1.55 2.01
C ILE A 202 -9.82 -2.56 2.46
N PRO A 203 -9.83 -3.79 1.95
CA PRO A 203 -8.96 -4.88 2.43
C PRO A 203 -7.46 -4.54 2.47
N GLU A 204 -6.99 -3.71 1.54
CA GLU A 204 -5.59 -3.29 1.44
C GLU A 204 -5.15 -2.42 2.61
N LEU A 205 -6.07 -1.62 3.17
CA LEU A 205 -5.79 -0.65 4.24
C LEU A 205 -6.13 -1.17 5.63
N GLU A 206 -6.88 -2.27 5.75
CA GLU A 206 -7.23 -2.87 7.06
C GLU A 206 -6.03 -3.37 7.85
N LYS A 207 -4.97 -3.80 7.14
CA LYS A 207 -3.73 -4.25 7.75
C LYS A 207 -2.91 -3.10 8.35
N LEU A 208 -3.25 -1.85 8.01
CA LEU A 208 -2.56 -0.66 8.48
C LEU A 208 -3.22 -0.10 9.73
N LYS A 209 -2.41 0.46 10.64
CA LYS A 209 -2.92 1.21 11.78
C LYS A 209 -3.54 2.52 11.28
N SER A 210 -4.86 2.51 11.11
CA SER A 210 -5.63 3.69 10.73
C SER A 210 -5.92 4.61 11.92
N LEU A 211 -6.12 5.90 11.62
CA LEU A 211 -6.52 6.92 12.58
C LEU A 211 -7.85 7.55 12.17
N PRO A 212 -8.70 7.99 13.11
CA PRO A 212 -8.59 7.88 14.58
C PRO A 212 -8.49 6.44 15.12
N SER A 213 -7.89 6.25 16.29
CA SER A 213 -7.44 4.92 16.77
C SER A 213 -8.58 3.95 17.10
N MET A 214 -9.77 4.50 17.36
CA MET A 214 -10.98 3.72 17.69
C MET A 214 -11.70 3.20 16.43
N GLY A 215 -11.13 3.38 15.25
CA GLY A 215 -11.74 2.97 13.98
C GLY A 215 -12.92 3.84 13.52
N ASN A 216 -13.26 4.88 14.27
CA ASN A 216 -14.33 5.83 13.95
C ASN A 216 -13.94 6.71 12.76
N TRP A 217 -14.94 7.13 11.98
CA TRP A 217 -14.76 8.13 10.93
C TRP A 217 -14.88 9.54 11.51
N VAL A 218 -14.07 10.48 11.04
CA VAL A 218 -14.16 11.90 11.43
C VAL A 218 -15.55 12.48 11.10
N SER A 219 -16.18 12.01 10.02
CA SER A 219 -17.55 12.40 9.63
C SER A 219 -18.61 12.01 10.65
N ASP A 220 -18.38 10.94 11.40
CA ASP A 220 -19.39 10.33 12.27
C ASP A 220 -19.29 10.87 13.71
N LEU A 221 -18.23 11.63 14.00
CA LEU A 221 -18.00 12.21 15.31
C LEU A 221 -18.72 13.56 15.46
N PRO A 222 -19.36 13.82 16.61
CA PRO A 222 -20.10 15.06 16.85
C PRO A 222 -19.19 16.30 16.89
N ASN A 223 -17.92 16.12 17.26
CA ASN A 223 -16.92 17.18 17.27
C ASN A 223 -15.72 16.79 16.40
N LYS A 224 -15.63 17.40 15.21
CA LYS A 224 -14.56 17.17 14.25
C LYS A 224 -13.21 17.66 14.77
N ASP A 225 -13.15 18.77 15.49
CA ASP A 225 -11.90 19.32 16.02
C ASP A 225 -11.24 18.35 17.01
N SER A 226 -12.04 17.71 17.87
CA SER A 226 -11.55 16.66 18.77
C SER A 226 -10.97 15.47 18.01
N ALA A 227 -11.58 15.09 16.87
CA ALA A 227 -11.09 14.00 16.04
C ALA A 227 -9.73 14.32 15.40
N TYR A 228 -9.56 15.53 14.84
CA TYR A 228 -8.27 15.95 14.29
C TYR A 228 -7.21 16.12 15.40
N ALA A 229 -7.59 16.57 16.59
CA ALA A 229 -6.67 16.65 17.73
C ALA A 229 -6.19 15.26 18.17
N GLU A 230 -7.07 14.24 18.17
CA GLU A 230 -6.68 12.85 18.43
C GLU A 230 -5.70 12.35 17.37
N ILE A 231 -5.99 12.57 16.08
CA ILE A 231 -5.09 12.19 14.98
C ILE A 231 -3.69 12.78 15.20
N VAL A 232 -3.59 14.08 15.47
CA VAL A 232 -2.31 14.74 15.72
C VAL A 232 -1.62 14.24 17.00
N GLY A 233 -2.40 13.92 18.04
CA GLY A 233 -1.89 13.30 19.27
C GLY A 233 -1.25 11.94 19.02
N GLU A 234 -1.85 11.12 18.16
CA GLU A 234 -1.28 9.83 17.74
C GLU A 234 -0.05 10.01 16.84
N LEU A 235 -0.09 10.94 15.89
CA LEU A 235 1.08 11.25 15.04
C LEU A 235 2.29 11.71 15.88
N ARG A 236 2.05 12.44 16.98
CA ARG A 236 3.11 12.85 17.91
C ARG A 236 3.81 11.67 18.56
N LYS A 237 3.12 10.55 18.80
CA LYS A 237 3.71 9.33 19.39
C LYS A 237 4.67 8.63 18.42
N LEU A 238 4.57 8.91 17.13
CA LEU A 238 5.43 8.35 16.09
C LEU A 238 6.72 9.14 15.88
N LEU A 239 6.84 10.32 16.49
CA LEU A 239 8.04 11.14 16.38
C LEU A 239 9.21 10.49 17.13
N PRO A 240 10.43 10.60 16.61
CA PRO A 240 11.63 10.14 17.31
C PRO A 240 11.75 10.86 18.67
N LYS A 241 12.15 10.09 19.70
CA LYS A 241 12.31 10.57 21.08
C LYS A 241 13.56 11.43 21.25
#